data_AF-A0A7C7N6Y3-F1
#
_entry.id   AF-A0A7C7N6Y3-F1
#
_cell.length_a   1.000
_cell.length_b   1.000
_cell.length_c   1.000
_cell.angle_alpha   90.00
_cell.angle_beta   90.00
_cell.angle_gamma   90.00
#
_symmetry.space_group_name_H-M   'P 1'
#
loop_
_entity.id
_entity.type
_entity.pdbx_description
1 polymer ?
#
loop_
_entity_poly.entity_id
_entity_poly.type
_entity_poly.pdbx_seq_one_letter_code
_entity_poly.pdbx_strand_id
1 'polypeptide(L)'
;MKYIAIITGFLIIGCESTDNQQTPKLETAMDSVSYSIGVDIGKNMKTQELDINDKAMFAGWSAAFNGDTLQLTEEDMLGTLNNFRKVMQEKAQLRGQQQSEENLSAGEAFLAENANKEGIVTLESGLQYKVIEEGSGETPTEKSKVTVHYRGTLLNGEEFDSSYKRGQPYTT
;
A
#
# COMPACT_ATOMS: atom_id res chain seq x y z
N MET A 1 -71.62 -41.30 -3.32
CA MET A 1 -70.75 -40.38 -2.55
C MET A 1 -69.39 -40.37 -3.26
N LYS A 2 -69.05 -39.28 -3.97
CA LYS A 2 -67.90 -38.36 -3.70
C LYS A 2 -66.57 -39.14 -3.55
N TYR A 3 -65.53 -39.00 -4.38
CA TYR A 3 -64.85 -37.78 -4.84
C TYR A 3 -64.03 -37.99 -6.14
N ILE A 4 -63.87 -36.88 -6.88
CA ILE A 4 -62.95 -36.57 -7.98
C ILE A 4 -61.64 -35.99 -7.39
N ALA A 5 -60.47 -36.26 -7.99
CA ALA A 5 -59.29 -35.36 -8.05
C ALA A 5 -58.21 -35.97 -8.96
N ILE A 6 -58.12 -35.57 -10.24
CA ILE A 6 -57.33 -34.46 -10.81
C ILE A 6 -55.82 -34.76 -10.84
N ILE A 7 -55.36 -35.04 -12.06
CA ILE A 7 -53.96 -35.01 -12.51
C ILE A 7 -53.53 -33.54 -12.53
N THR A 8 -52.49 -33.20 -11.78
CA THR A 8 -51.77 -31.93 -11.93
C THR A 8 -50.29 -32.22 -12.01
N GLY A 9 -49.75 -32.15 -13.23
CA GLY A 9 -48.33 -32.05 -13.46
C GLY A 9 -47.82 -30.74 -12.86
N PHE A 10 -46.80 -30.84 -12.03
CA PHE A 10 -46.01 -29.70 -11.57
C PHE A 10 -44.60 -29.90 -12.11
N LEU A 11 -44.34 -29.32 -13.28
CA LEU A 11 -43.00 -29.17 -13.83
C LEU A 11 -42.35 -28.02 -13.06
N ILE A 12 -41.55 -28.35 -12.04
CA ILE A 12 -40.72 -27.36 -11.36
C ILE A 12 -39.55 -27.06 -12.30
N ILE A 13 -39.68 -26.03 -13.13
CA ILE A 13 -38.53 -25.37 -13.76
C ILE A 13 -37.84 -24.59 -12.65
N GLY A 14 -36.96 -25.28 -11.92
CA GLY A 14 -35.97 -24.63 -11.08
C GLY A 14 -34.99 -23.91 -12.00
N CYS A 15 -35.02 -22.59 -11.97
CA CYS A 15 -33.98 -21.77 -12.56
C CYS A 15 -32.72 -21.95 -11.70
N GLU A 16 -31.86 -22.90 -12.07
CA GLU A 16 -30.50 -22.95 -11.55
C GLU A 16 -29.73 -21.79 -12.19
N SER A 17 -29.57 -20.71 -11.43
CA SER A 17 -28.50 -19.76 -11.67
C SER A 17 -27.17 -20.44 -11.36
N THR A 18 -26.62 -21.14 -12.34
CA THR A 18 -25.22 -21.58 -12.32
C THR A 18 -24.33 -20.34 -12.43
N ASP A 19 -23.92 -19.79 -11.29
CA ASP A 19 -22.71 -18.97 -11.20
C ASP A 19 -21.51 -19.91 -11.40
N ASN A 20 -21.30 -20.36 -12.64
CA ASN A 20 -20.17 -21.21 -12.99
C ASN A 20 -18.92 -20.33 -13.11
N GLN A 21 -18.41 -19.86 -11.98
CA GLN A 21 -17.10 -19.23 -11.85
C GLN A 21 -16.03 -20.33 -11.93
N GLN A 22 -15.85 -20.90 -13.11
CA GLN A 22 -14.84 -21.91 -13.34
C GLN A 22 -13.50 -21.20 -13.51
N THR A 23 -12.59 -21.37 -12.54
CA THR A 23 -11.24 -20.82 -12.61
C THR A 23 -10.59 -21.26 -13.92
N PRO A 24 -10.13 -20.33 -14.79
CA PRO A 24 -9.53 -20.70 -16.06
C PRO A 24 -8.27 -21.53 -15.83
N LYS A 25 -8.13 -22.62 -16.58
CA LYS A 25 -6.89 -23.40 -16.60
C LYS A 25 -5.82 -22.60 -17.32
N LEU A 26 -4.60 -22.57 -16.78
CA LEU A 26 -3.45 -21.88 -17.39
C LEU A 26 -2.68 -22.86 -18.27
N GLU A 27 -3.13 -23.03 -19.51
CA GLU A 27 -2.58 -24.03 -20.45
C GLU A 27 -1.56 -23.40 -21.41
N THR A 28 -1.72 -22.11 -21.72
CA THR A 28 -0.84 -21.37 -22.62
C THR A 28 0.06 -20.39 -21.87
N ALA A 29 1.15 -19.99 -22.53
CA ALA A 29 1.99 -18.90 -22.04
C ALA A 29 1.19 -17.59 -21.88
N MET A 30 0.23 -17.34 -22.78
CA MET A 30 -0.60 -16.15 -22.71
C MET A 30 -1.54 -16.20 -21.51
N ASP A 31 -2.09 -17.37 -21.16
CA ASP A 31 -2.93 -17.52 -19.97
C ASP A 31 -2.17 -17.13 -18.70
N SER A 32 -0.91 -17.56 -18.59
CA SER A 32 -0.03 -17.22 -17.47
C SER A 32 0.30 -15.72 -17.41
N VAL A 33 0.50 -15.09 -18.57
CA VAL A 33 0.71 -13.63 -18.66
C VAL A 33 -0.54 -12.89 -18.19
N SER A 34 -1.72 -13.23 -18.70
CA SER A 34 -3.00 -12.62 -18.31
C SER A 34 -3.28 -12.79 -16.82
N TYR A 35 -3.05 -13.99 -16.27
CA TYR A 35 -3.18 -14.24 -14.83
C TYR A 35 -2.22 -13.36 -14.01
N SER A 36 -0.96 -13.24 -14.45
CA SER A 36 0.05 -12.44 -13.76
C SER A 36 -0.31 -10.95 -13.73
N ILE A 37 -0.87 -10.41 -14.82
CA ILE A 37 -1.38 -9.04 -14.87
C ILE A 37 -2.52 -8.85 -13.87
N GLY A 38 -3.48 -9.79 -13.83
CA GLY A 38 -4.58 -9.74 -12.85
C GLY A 38 -4.09 -9.79 -11.40
N VAL A 39 -3.08 -10.62 -11.11
CA VAL A 39 -2.45 -10.70 -9.78
C VAL A 39 -1.77 -9.37 -9.42
N ASP A 40 -1.04 -8.75 -10.34
CA ASP A 40 -0.36 -7.48 -10.08
C ASP A 40 -1.37 -6.35 -9.76
N ILE A 41 -2.41 -6.23 -10.58
CA ILE A 41 -3.50 -5.28 -10.37
C ILE A 41 -4.17 -5.51 -9.00
N GLY A 42 -4.53 -6.76 -8.69
CA GLY A 42 -5.18 -7.11 -7.42
C GLY A 42 -4.30 -6.85 -6.21
N LYS A 43 -2.99 -7.13 -6.30
CA LYS A 43 -2.02 -6.79 -5.24
C LYS A 43 -1.93 -5.28 -5.03
N ASN A 44 -1.85 -4.50 -6.11
CA ASN A 44 -1.81 -3.05 -6.01
C ASN A 44 -3.08 -2.48 -5.35
N MET A 45 -4.26 -2.97 -5.74
CA MET A 45 -5.54 -2.57 -5.14
C MET A 45 -5.62 -2.93 -3.65
N LYS A 46 -5.15 -4.12 -3.27
CA LYS A 46 -5.08 -4.53 -1.87
C LYS A 46 -4.13 -3.66 -1.05
N THR A 47 -2.96 -3.31 -1.58
CA THR A 47 -2.02 -2.38 -0.93
C THR A 47 -2.63 -0.99 -0.73
N GLN A 48 -3.47 -0.55 -1.67
CA GLN A 48 -4.23 0.69 -1.54
C GLN A 48 -5.50 0.53 -0.66
N GLU A 49 -5.78 -0.68 -0.16
CA GLU A 49 -6.99 -1.07 0.57
C GLU A 49 -8.26 -0.60 -0.14
N LEU A 50 -8.32 -0.82 -1.45
CA LEU A 50 -9.49 -0.53 -2.26
C LEU A 50 -10.48 -1.68 -2.18
N ASP A 51 -11.72 -1.37 -1.82
CA ASP A 51 -12.83 -2.31 -1.88
C ASP A 51 -13.44 -2.26 -3.29
N ILE A 52 -12.89 -3.07 -4.19
CA ILE A 52 -13.28 -3.12 -5.60
C ILE A 52 -14.25 -4.29 -5.82
N ASN A 53 -15.34 -4.00 -6.52
CA ASN A 53 -16.19 -5.03 -7.10
C ASN A 53 -15.47 -5.64 -8.32
N ASP A 54 -14.84 -6.79 -8.10
CA ASP A 54 -14.06 -7.52 -9.09
C ASP A 54 -14.88 -7.95 -10.31
N LYS A 55 -16.11 -8.42 -10.10
CA LYS A 55 -17.04 -8.80 -11.19
C LYS A 55 -17.34 -7.61 -12.10
N ALA A 56 -17.66 -6.44 -11.54
CA ALA A 56 -17.93 -5.23 -12.30
C ALA A 56 -16.69 -4.70 -13.03
N MET A 57 -15.53 -4.74 -12.36
CA MET A 57 -14.26 -4.34 -12.96
C MET A 57 -13.90 -5.22 -14.16
N PHE A 58 -14.01 -6.54 -14.02
CA PHE A 58 -13.72 -7.47 -15.11
C PHE A 58 -14.73 -7.33 -16.27
N ALA A 59 -16.01 -7.12 -15.96
CA ALA A 59 -17.02 -6.83 -16.99
C ALA A 59 -16.68 -5.56 -17.79
N GLY A 60 -16.28 -4.48 -17.11
CA GLY A 60 -15.85 -3.24 -17.77
C GLY A 60 -14.58 -3.41 -18.62
N TRP A 61 -13.58 -4.14 -18.10
CA TRP A 61 -12.38 -4.49 -18.86
C TRP A 61 -12.70 -5.30 -20.11
N SER A 62 -13.53 -6.34 -19.98
CA SER A 62 -13.91 -7.21 -21.09
C SER A 62 -14.69 -6.43 -22.15
N ALA A 63 -15.65 -5.60 -21.75
CA ALA A 63 -16.44 -4.81 -22.69
C ALA A 63 -15.55 -3.85 -23.50
N ALA A 64 -14.63 -3.14 -22.84
CA ALA A 64 -13.68 -2.25 -23.50
C ALA A 64 -12.72 -3.01 -24.43
N PHE A 65 -12.24 -4.19 -24.00
CA PHE A 65 -11.31 -5.00 -24.78
C PHE A 65 -11.94 -5.58 -26.06
N ASN A 66 -13.21 -5.98 -25.97
CA ASN A 66 -13.95 -6.57 -27.09
C ASN A 66 -14.61 -5.52 -28.01
N GLY A 67 -14.64 -4.25 -27.62
CA GLY A 67 -15.38 -3.20 -28.33
C GLY A 67 -16.89 -3.29 -28.13
N ASP A 68 -17.34 -3.89 -27.03
CA ASP A 68 -18.76 -3.98 -26.68
C ASP A 68 -19.31 -2.62 -26.24
N THR A 69 -20.64 -2.51 -26.24
CA THR A 69 -21.30 -1.31 -25.69
C THR A 69 -21.03 -1.20 -24.19
N LEU A 70 -20.51 -0.05 -23.78
CA LEU A 70 -20.21 0.23 -22.37
C LEU A 70 -21.50 0.48 -21.58
N GLN A 71 -21.52 0.03 -20.31
CA GLN A 71 -22.67 0.24 -19.42
C GLN A 71 -22.73 1.66 -18.84
N LEU A 72 -21.63 2.42 -18.94
CA LEU A 72 -21.53 3.80 -18.50
C LEU A 72 -21.19 4.69 -19.70
N THR A 73 -21.74 5.90 -19.71
CA THR A 73 -21.31 6.93 -20.65
C THR A 73 -19.90 7.41 -20.28
N GLU A 74 -19.18 8.00 -21.23
CA GLU A 74 -17.87 8.60 -20.96
C GLU A 74 -17.94 9.68 -19.87
N GLU A 75 -19.02 10.48 -19.87
CA GLU A 75 -19.27 11.51 -18.85
C GLU A 75 -19.43 10.89 -17.45
N ASP A 76 -20.24 9.83 -17.33
CA ASP A 76 -20.45 9.13 -16.05
C ASP A 76 -19.16 8.48 -15.54
N MET A 77 -18.35 7.90 -16.44
CA MET A 77 -17.04 7.34 -16.09
C MET A 77 -16.10 8.42 -15.57
N LEU A 78 -16.01 9.57 -16.25
CA LEU A 78 -15.19 10.71 -15.81
C LEU A 78 -15.64 11.25 -14.45
N GLY A 79 -16.95 11.43 -14.26
CA GLY A 79 -17.52 11.87 -12.98
C GLY A 79 -17.22 10.89 -11.85
N THR A 80 -17.42 9.59 -12.10
CA THR A 80 -17.13 8.52 -11.13
C THR A 80 -15.66 8.49 -10.74
N LEU A 81 -14.76 8.55 -11.72
CA LEU A 81 -13.32 8.55 -11.47
C LEU A 81 -12.84 9.80 -10.74
N ASN A 82 -13.42 10.98 -11.01
CA ASN A 82 -13.08 12.20 -10.26
C ASN A 82 -13.54 12.13 -8.80
N ASN A 83 -14.75 11.62 -8.54
CA ASN A 83 -15.22 11.40 -7.18
C ASN A 83 -14.35 10.38 -6.44
N PHE A 84 -14.00 9.28 -7.11
CA PHE A 84 -13.10 8.28 -6.56
C PHE A 84 -11.72 8.86 -6.24
N ARG A 85 -11.13 9.66 -7.14
CA ARG A 85 -9.85 10.37 -6.89
C ARG A 85 -9.93 11.25 -5.65
N LYS A 86 -11.04 11.98 -5.44
CA LYS A 86 -11.24 12.81 -4.25
C LYS A 86 -11.26 11.95 -2.97
N VAL A 87 -12.01 10.85 -2.96
CA VAL A 87 -12.04 9.89 -1.84
C VAL A 87 -10.64 9.34 -1.56
N MET A 88 -9.87 9.02 -2.60
CA MET A 88 -8.51 8.52 -2.45
C MET A 88 -7.53 9.56 -1.90
N GLN A 89 -7.69 10.83 -2.29
CA GLN A 89 -6.92 11.92 -1.73
C GLN A 89 -7.22 12.10 -0.24
N GLU A 90 -8.49 12.08 0.16
CA GLU A 90 -8.91 12.15 1.56
C GLU A 90 -8.34 10.97 2.36
N LYS A 91 -8.42 9.75 1.82
CA LYS A 91 -7.84 8.55 2.45
C LYS A 91 -6.32 8.65 2.62
N ALA A 92 -5.60 9.14 1.60
CA ALA A 92 -4.17 9.35 1.67
C ALA A 92 -3.79 10.40 2.73
N GLN A 93 -4.57 11.48 2.83
CA GLN A 93 -4.39 12.49 3.88
C GLN A 93 -4.60 11.91 5.28
N LEU A 94 -5.68 11.14 5.49
CA LEU A 94 -5.95 10.49 6.78
C LEU A 94 -4.84 9.52 7.17
N ARG A 95 -4.37 8.69 6.23
CA ARG A 95 -3.22 7.80 6.48
C ARG A 95 -1.97 8.58 6.84
N GLY A 96 -1.69 9.69 6.15
CA GLY A 96 -0.55 10.55 6.47
C GLY A 96 -0.65 11.17 7.87
N GLN A 97 -1.86 11.57 8.28
CA GLN A 97 -2.10 12.09 9.63
C GLN A 97 -1.91 11.00 10.69
N GLN A 98 -2.51 9.83 10.52
CA GLN A 98 -2.36 8.70 11.43
C GLN A 98 -0.89 8.29 11.56
N GLN A 99 -0.17 8.14 10.45
CA GLN A 99 1.23 7.79 10.47
C GLN A 99 2.09 8.88 11.13
N SER A 100 1.74 10.16 10.96
CA SER A 100 2.44 11.26 11.63
C SER A 100 2.24 11.21 13.15
N GLU A 101 1.02 10.93 13.61
CA GLU A 101 0.71 10.79 15.05
C GLU A 101 1.42 9.58 15.66
N GLU A 102 1.39 8.44 14.97
CA GLU A 102 2.11 7.22 15.38
C GLU A 102 3.62 7.46 15.46
N ASN A 103 4.21 8.10 14.44
CA ASN A 103 5.64 8.40 14.40
C ASN A 103 6.04 9.41 15.48
N LEU A 104 5.22 10.43 15.75
CA LEU A 104 5.47 11.37 16.83
C LEU A 104 5.49 10.66 18.17
N SER A 105 4.46 9.87 18.47
CA SER A 105 4.37 9.12 19.73
C SER A 105 5.53 8.13 19.90
N ALA A 106 5.86 7.37 18.85
CA ALA A 106 6.99 6.45 18.86
C ALA A 106 8.33 7.17 19.04
N GLY A 107 8.50 8.33 18.39
CA GLY A 107 9.69 9.18 18.51
C GLY A 107 9.89 9.74 19.92
N GLU A 108 8.83 10.28 20.52
CA GLU A 108 8.86 10.79 21.89
C GLU A 108 9.19 9.68 22.90
N ALA A 109 8.54 8.51 22.76
CA ALA A 109 8.81 7.36 23.60
C ALA A 109 10.27 6.88 23.47
N PHE A 110 10.78 6.79 22.24
CA PHE A 110 12.17 6.41 21.98
C PHE A 110 13.15 7.40 22.63
N LEU A 111 12.96 8.70 22.43
CA LEU A 111 13.86 9.72 23.00
C LEU A 111 13.82 9.71 24.53
N ALA A 112 12.63 9.53 25.13
CA ALA A 112 12.49 9.44 26.57
C ALA A 112 13.22 8.22 27.14
N GLU A 113 13.10 7.05 26.50
CA GLU A 113 13.84 5.85 26.91
C GLU A 113 15.36 6.02 26.68
N ASN A 114 15.75 6.54 25.52
CA ASN A 114 17.14 6.63 25.10
C ASN A 114 17.94 7.62 25.97
N ALA A 115 17.31 8.69 26.46
CA ALA A 115 17.92 9.64 27.39
C ALA A 115 18.46 8.96 28.67
N ASN A 116 17.86 7.85 29.08
CA ASN A 116 18.23 7.13 30.30
C ASN A 116 19.35 6.10 30.07
N LYS A 117 19.82 5.91 28.83
CA LYS A 117 20.86 4.93 28.51
C LYS A 117 22.25 5.48 28.84
N GLU A 118 23.15 4.59 29.26
CA GLU A 118 24.50 4.95 29.65
C GLU A 118 25.29 5.61 28.50
N GLY A 119 25.90 6.75 28.80
CA GLY A 119 26.71 7.53 27.87
C GLY A 119 25.91 8.41 26.90
N ILE A 120 24.58 8.47 27.03
CA ILE A 120 23.76 9.40 26.27
C ILE A 120 23.79 10.78 26.92
N VAL A 121 24.06 11.79 26.11
CA VAL A 121 24.01 13.21 26.47
C VAL A 121 22.86 13.84 25.70
N THR A 122 21.99 14.57 26.40
CA THR A 122 20.86 15.31 25.81
C THR A 122 21.16 16.81 25.83
N LEU A 123 21.03 17.46 24.67
CA LEU A 123 21.19 18.91 24.52
C LEU A 123 19.86 19.66 24.78
N GLU A 124 19.93 20.97 25.01
CA GLU A 124 18.74 21.82 25.16
C GLU A 124 17.80 21.79 23.94
N SER A 125 18.34 21.54 22.75
CA SER A 125 17.57 21.36 21.51
C SER A 125 16.77 20.05 21.45
N GLY A 126 16.98 19.13 22.40
CA GLY A 126 16.43 17.78 22.39
C GLY A 126 17.29 16.76 21.62
N LEU A 127 18.36 17.19 20.94
CA LEU A 127 19.30 16.28 20.30
C LEU A 127 20.00 15.40 21.35
N GLN A 128 20.01 14.09 21.10
CA GLN A 128 20.71 13.11 21.91
C GLN A 128 21.88 12.53 21.14
N TYR A 129 23.03 12.39 21.80
CA TYR A 129 24.20 11.74 21.22
C TYR A 129 24.95 10.90 22.24
N LYS A 130 25.75 9.97 21.75
CA LYS A 130 26.72 9.20 22.55
C LYS A 130 28.06 9.23 21.83
N VAL A 131 29.11 9.61 22.54
CA VAL A 131 30.49 9.48 22.04
C VAL A 131 30.88 8.01 22.17
N ILE A 132 31.21 7.38 21.03
CA ILE A 132 31.67 5.99 20.99
C ILE A 132 33.19 5.95 21.09
N GLU A 133 33.86 6.82 20.35
CA GLU A 133 35.30 7.02 20.36
C GLU A 133 35.58 8.53 20.28
N GLU A 134 36.38 9.04 21.22
CA GLU A 134 36.71 10.47 21.27
C GLU A 134 37.90 10.77 20.34
N GLY A 135 37.70 11.74 19.44
CA GLY A 135 38.77 12.23 18.56
C GLY A 135 39.61 13.31 19.23
N SER A 136 40.85 13.49 18.75
CA SER A 136 41.78 14.50 19.26
C SER A 136 41.98 15.71 18.33
N GLY A 137 41.19 15.81 17.27
CA GLY A 137 41.28 16.87 16.27
C GLY A 137 40.55 18.14 16.67
N GLU A 138 40.68 19.19 15.85
CA GLU A 138 39.91 20.41 16.03
C GLU A 138 38.40 20.14 15.86
N THR A 139 37.58 20.77 16.71
CA THR A 139 36.13 20.70 16.56
C THR A 139 35.71 21.50 15.32
N PRO A 140 34.91 20.92 14.40
CA PRO A 140 34.46 21.65 13.22
C PRO A 140 33.59 22.84 13.59
N THR A 141 33.71 23.92 12.82
CA THR A 141 32.87 25.12 12.92
C THR A 141 31.79 25.09 11.85
N GLU A 142 30.82 26.00 11.90
CA GLU A 142 29.76 26.13 10.88
C GLU A 142 30.30 26.35 9.45
N LYS A 143 31.54 26.84 9.29
CA LYS A 143 32.19 27.07 7.99
C LYS A 143 33.07 25.92 7.54
N SER A 144 33.25 24.90 8.39
CA SER A 144 34.12 23.77 8.10
C SER A 144 33.48 22.85 7.06
N LYS A 145 34.32 22.28 6.18
CA LYS A 145 33.92 21.11 5.40
C LYS A 145 34.26 19.85 6.19
N VAL A 146 33.30 18.95 6.33
CA VAL A 146 33.49 17.66 7.01
C VAL A 146 33.44 16.52 6.00
N THR A 147 34.20 15.45 6.28
CA THR A 147 34.13 14.20 5.53
C THR A 147 33.83 13.08 6.50
N VAL A 148 32.73 12.35 6.27
CA VAL A 148 32.20 11.39 7.23
C VAL A 148 31.76 10.08 6.58
N HIS A 149 31.97 9.00 7.32
CA HIS A 149 31.16 7.80 7.12
C HIS A 149 29.96 7.78 8.07
N TYR A 150 28.79 7.41 7.56
CA TYR A 150 27.55 7.41 8.34
C TYR A 150 26.61 6.29 7.91
N ARG A 151 25.70 5.94 8.82
CA ARG A 151 24.56 5.06 8.60
C ARG A 151 23.34 5.66 9.29
N GLY A 152 22.29 5.91 8.53
CA GLY A 152 21.00 6.41 9.00
C GLY A 152 19.95 5.31 9.00
N THR A 153 19.29 5.13 10.15
CA THR A 153 18.19 4.16 10.31
C THR A 153 16.98 4.83 10.93
N LEU A 154 15.80 4.36 10.56
CA LEU A 154 14.55 4.65 11.28
C LEU A 154 14.51 3.86 12.61
N LEU A 155 13.53 4.16 13.47
CA LEU A 155 13.37 3.50 14.78
C LEU A 155 13.08 1.99 14.66
N ASN A 156 12.47 1.57 13.55
CA ASN A 156 12.23 0.15 13.24
C ASN A 156 13.49 -0.58 12.75
N GLY A 157 14.64 0.10 12.65
CA GLY A 157 15.91 -0.45 12.17
C GLY A 157 16.07 -0.44 10.64
N GLU A 158 15.07 0.00 9.89
CA GLU A 158 15.16 0.16 8.45
C GLU A 158 16.20 1.23 8.09
N GLU A 159 17.18 0.85 7.28
CA GLU A 159 18.23 1.77 6.83
C GLU A 159 17.74 2.60 5.64
N PHE A 160 17.71 3.92 5.79
CA PHE A 160 17.30 4.84 4.72
C PHE A 160 18.50 5.39 3.93
N ASP A 161 19.69 5.45 4.55
CA ASP A 161 20.90 5.91 3.87
C ASP A 161 22.18 5.38 4.56
N SER A 162 23.22 5.08 3.78
CA SER A 162 24.50 4.57 4.27
C SER A 162 25.64 4.85 3.31
N SER A 163 26.64 5.60 3.77
CA SER A 163 27.86 5.83 2.98
C SER A 163 28.76 4.60 2.91
N TYR A 164 28.64 3.70 3.90
CA TYR A 164 29.32 2.40 3.87
C TYR A 164 28.83 1.53 2.71
N LYS A 165 27.51 1.50 2.45
CA LYS A 165 26.94 0.77 1.30
C LYS A 165 27.42 1.33 -0.04
N ARG A 166 27.63 2.66 -0.11
CA ARG A 166 28.21 3.30 -1.29
C ARG A 166 29.71 3.06 -1.46
N GLY A 167 30.39 2.58 -0.42
CA GLY A 167 31.84 2.37 -0.43
C GLY A 167 32.67 3.66 -0.43
N GLN A 168 32.07 4.82 -0.17
CA GLN A 168 32.78 6.11 -0.16
C GLN A 168 32.15 7.09 0.85
N PRO A 169 32.97 7.92 1.53
CA PRO A 169 32.47 8.89 2.50
C PRO A 169 31.69 10.01 1.81
N TYR A 170 30.94 10.77 2.61
CA TYR A 170 30.27 11.99 2.18
C TYR A 170 31.04 13.21 2.66
N THR A 171 31.17 14.21 1.78
CA THR A 171 31.81 15.49 2.07
C THR A 171 30.85 16.64 1.79
N THR A 172 30.72 17.57 2.75
CA THR A 172 29.95 18.82 2.63
C THR A 172 30.73 19.91 1.90
#